data_AF-A0A6B3GT21-F1
#
_entry.id   AF-A0A6B3GT21-F1
#
_cell.length_a   1.000
_cell.length_b   1.000
_cell.length_c   1.000
_cell.angle_alpha   90.00
_cell.angle_beta   90.00
_cell.angle_gamma   90.00
#
_symmetry.space_group_name_H-M   'P 1'
#
loop_
_entity.id
_entity.type
_entity.pdbx_description
1 polymer ?
#
loop_
_entity_poly.entity_id
_entity_poly.type
_entity_poly.pdbx_seq_one_letter_code
_entity_poly.pdbx_strand_id
1 'polypeptide(L)'
;PVRVSVDGAEWRVTAGSLALEFAVGRRPLLGTLLRAVPVRLARRPAWAALLDTPARLLPGVRTRGSAGGGRREWYGAHDLRRITSARATWQDRELGRLTPVEPPVSFGFGSTPRRPALVRVTTTVETERRK
;
A
#
# COMPACT_ATOMS: atom_id res chain seq x y z
N PRO A 1 9.75 -5.68 15.93
CA PRO A 1 10.14 -4.53 15.07
C PRO A 1 10.13 -4.97 13.60
N VAL A 2 9.83 -4.05 12.68
CA VAL A 2 9.90 -4.31 11.22
C VAL A 2 11.24 -3.83 10.69
N ARG A 3 11.94 -4.65 9.91
CA ARG A 3 13.16 -4.25 9.18
C ARG A 3 12.93 -4.41 7.69
N VAL A 4 13.50 -3.49 6.92
CA VAL A 4 13.42 -3.49 5.45
C VAL A 4 14.80 -3.22 4.88
N SER A 5 15.24 -4.05 3.92
CA SER A 5 16.40 -3.76 3.08
C SER A 5 16.00 -3.82 1.61
N VAL A 6 16.64 -2.98 0.80
CA VAL A 6 16.33 -2.82 -0.62
C VAL A 6 17.63 -2.85 -1.41
N ASP A 7 17.70 -3.71 -2.41
CA ASP A 7 18.81 -3.80 -3.35
C ASP A 7 18.26 -3.81 -4.79
N GLY A 8 18.36 -2.67 -5.47
CA GLY A 8 17.75 -2.46 -6.78
C GLY A 8 16.24 -2.73 -6.79
N ALA A 9 15.84 -3.84 -7.39
CA ALA A 9 14.45 -4.30 -7.47
C ALA A 9 14.08 -5.31 -6.38
N GLU A 10 15.04 -5.82 -5.61
CA GLU A 10 14.82 -6.79 -4.54
C GLU A 10 14.54 -6.09 -3.22
N TRP A 11 13.55 -6.62 -2.49
CA TRP A 11 13.13 -6.15 -1.18
C TRP A 11 13.15 -7.32 -0.22
N ARG A 12 13.71 -7.09 0.97
CA ARG A 12 13.62 -8.03 2.09
C ARG A 12 12.96 -7.33 3.26
N VAL A 13 11.96 -7.98 3.84
CA VAL A 13 11.19 -7.49 4.98
C VAL A 13 11.17 -8.56 6.05
N THR A 14 11.55 -8.20 7.27
CA THR A 14 11.42 -9.07 8.43
C THR A 14 10.57 -8.41 9.50
N ALA A 15 9.64 -9.16 10.10
CA ALA A 15 8.72 -8.66 11.12
C ALA A 15 8.29 -9.78 12.07
N GLY A 16 8.97 -9.91 13.21
CA GLY A 16 8.72 -11.04 14.13
C GLY A 16 9.04 -12.36 13.43
N SER A 17 8.07 -13.27 13.37
CA SER A 17 8.19 -14.57 12.70
C SER A 17 8.01 -14.52 11.17
N LEU A 18 7.80 -13.33 10.59
CA LEU A 18 7.70 -13.14 9.14
C LEU A 18 9.08 -12.87 8.54
N ALA A 19 9.45 -13.63 7.52
CA ALA A 19 10.47 -13.25 6.54
C ALA A 19 9.85 -13.21 5.15
N LEU A 20 9.98 -12.08 4.47
CA LEU A 20 9.40 -11.84 3.15
C LEU A 20 10.48 -11.28 2.23
N GLU A 21 10.65 -11.92 1.08
CA GLU A 21 11.51 -11.45 0.01
C GLU A 21 10.66 -11.28 -1.25
N PHE A 22 10.78 -10.16 -1.95
CA PHE A 22 10.05 -9.94 -3.18
C PHE A 22 10.81 -9.04 -4.15
N ALA A 23 10.55 -9.23 -5.44
CA ALA A 23 11.07 -8.36 -6.48
C ALA A 23 9.96 -7.47 -7.05
N VAL A 24 10.32 -6.22 -7.38
CA VAL A 24 9.42 -5.26 -8.02
C VAL A 24 9.77 -5.03 -9.47
N GLY A 25 8.76 -5.13 -10.34
CA GLY A 25 8.89 -4.88 -11.76
C GLY A 25 8.64 -3.43 -12.15
N ARG A 26 8.30 -3.25 -13.43
CA ARG A 26 8.02 -1.94 -14.03
C ARG A 26 6.76 -1.30 -13.41
N ARG A 27 6.70 0.02 -13.50
CA ARG A 27 5.50 0.80 -13.16
C ARG A 27 4.45 0.59 -14.25
N PRO A 28 3.21 0.21 -13.91
CA PRO A 28 2.11 0.34 -14.86
C PRO A 28 1.81 1.83 -15.11
N LEU A 29 0.99 2.14 -16.13
CA LEU A 29 0.56 3.51 -16.44
C LEU A 29 0.10 4.29 -15.21
N LEU A 30 -0.74 3.66 -14.37
CA LEU A 30 -1.19 4.25 -13.11
C LEU A 30 -0.02 4.57 -12.16
N GLY A 31 0.97 3.69 -12.03
CA GLY A 31 2.16 3.94 -11.21
C GLY A 31 3.00 5.11 -11.73
N THR A 32 3.10 5.26 -13.05
CA THR A 32 3.77 6.42 -13.66
C THR A 32 3.03 7.73 -13.40
N LEU A 33 1.69 7.74 -13.53
CA LEU A 33 0.85 8.90 -13.20
C LEU A 33 0.96 9.26 -11.71
N LEU A 34 0.90 8.27 -10.82
CA LEU A 34 1.05 8.49 -9.38
C LEU A 34 2.43 9.06 -9.03
N ARG A 35 3.50 8.63 -9.71
CA ARG A 35 4.85 9.15 -9.49
C ARG A 35 5.03 10.60 -9.94
N ALA A 36 4.21 11.08 -10.89
CA ALA A 36 4.22 12.48 -11.28
C ALA A 36 3.63 13.41 -10.19
N VAL A 37 2.91 12.85 -9.22
CA VAL A 37 2.35 13.61 -8.10
C VAL A 37 3.48 14.09 -7.18
N PRO A 38 3.66 15.41 -6.98
CA PRO A 38 4.64 15.92 -6.04
C PRO A 38 4.34 15.44 -4.61
N VAL A 39 5.36 15.09 -3.85
CA VAL A 39 5.22 14.60 -2.46
C VAL A 39 4.43 15.59 -1.58
N ARG A 40 4.59 16.90 -1.81
CA ARG A 40 3.83 17.93 -1.09
C ARG A 40 2.32 17.83 -1.33
N LEU A 41 1.93 17.44 -2.54
CA LEU A 41 0.53 17.26 -2.92
C LEU A 41 -0.01 15.93 -2.38
N ALA A 42 0.78 14.85 -2.49
CA ALA A 42 0.44 13.53 -1.93
C ALA A 42 0.15 13.56 -0.41
N ARG A 43 0.76 14.50 0.32
CA ARG A 43 0.54 14.73 1.76
C ARG A 43 -0.74 15.51 2.09
N ARG A 44 -1.41 16.13 1.11
CA ARG A 44 -2.61 16.93 1.38
C ARG A 44 -3.83 16.00 1.47
N PRO A 45 -4.60 16.02 2.57
CA PRO A 45 -5.84 15.26 2.68
C PRO A 45 -6.83 15.51 1.53
N ALA A 46 -6.87 16.76 1.03
CA ALA A 46 -7.70 17.14 -0.12
C ALA A 46 -7.28 16.40 -1.40
N TRP A 47 -5.98 16.17 -1.61
CA TRP A 47 -5.49 15.41 -2.76
C TRP A 47 -5.85 13.93 -2.66
N ALA A 48 -5.67 13.34 -1.47
CA ALA A 48 -6.09 11.96 -1.23
C ALA A 48 -7.60 11.78 -1.42
N ALA A 49 -8.42 12.75 -0.96
CA ALA A 49 -9.86 12.75 -1.20
C ALA A 49 -10.22 12.90 -2.69
N LEU A 50 -9.49 13.72 -3.44
CA LEU A 50 -9.69 13.88 -4.89
C LEU A 50 -9.35 12.60 -5.66
N LEU A 51 -8.29 11.90 -5.24
CA LEU A 51 -7.93 10.59 -5.79
C LEU A 51 -8.89 9.47 -5.38
N ASP A 52 -9.77 9.67 -4.39
CA ASP A 52 -10.71 8.63 -3.96
C ASP A 52 -11.65 8.26 -5.11
N THR A 53 -12.19 9.24 -5.82
CA THR A 53 -13.13 9.03 -6.94
C THR A 53 -12.58 8.09 -8.02
N PRO A 54 -11.41 8.34 -8.65
CA PRO A 54 -10.84 7.38 -9.58
C PRO A 54 -10.38 6.08 -8.91
N ALA A 55 -9.96 6.12 -7.63
CA ALA A 55 -9.57 4.91 -6.91
C ALA A 55 -10.73 3.92 -6.73
N ARG A 56 -11.99 4.39 -6.65
CA ARG A 56 -13.18 3.51 -6.56
C ARG A 56 -13.37 2.62 -7.79
N LEU A 57 -12.75 2.97 -8.92
CA LEU A 57 -12.76 2.13 -10.13
C LEU A 57 -11.88 0.88 -9.99
N LEU A 58 -10.98 0.86 -9.00
CA LEU A 58 -10.23 -0.32 -8.62
C LEU A 58 -10.99 -1.00 -7.47
N PRO A 59 -11.52 -2.22 -7.68
CA PRO A 59 -12.30 -2.91 -6.66
C PRO A 59 -11.54 -2.98 -5.33
N GLY A 60 -12.18 -2.49 -4.27
CA GLY A 60 -11.64 -2.48 -2.91
C GLY A 60 -10.68 -1.33 -2.59
N VAL A 61 -10.21 -0.53 -3.54
CA VAL A 61 -9.30 0.58 -3.23
C VAL A 61 -10.09 1.79 -2.70
N ARG A 62 -9.66 2.31 -1.55
CA ARG A 62 -10.18 3.52 -0.91
C ARG A 62 -9.00 4.37 -0.48
N THR A 63 -9.06 5.68 -0.68
CA THR A 63 -8.01 6.62 -0.26
C THR A 63 -8.40 7.46 0.96
N ARG A 64 -9.63 7.29 1.46
CA ARG A 64 -10.15 7.93 2.68
C ARG A 64 -11.10 7.01 3.44
N GLY A 65 -11.02 7.04 4.77
CA GLY A 65 -11.99 6.37 5.64
C GLY A 65 -11.82 6.71 7.11
N SER A 66 -12.44 5.89 7.97
CA SER A 66 -12.37 6.01 9.43
C SER A 66 -11.21 5.19 9.97
N ALA A 67 -10.41 5.76 10.87
CA ALA A 67 -9.32 5.08 11.57
C ALA A 67 -9.72 4.59 12.98
N GLY A 68 -11.04 4.51 13.25
CA GLY A 68 -11.58 4.17 14.56
C GLY A 68 -11.39 5.28 15.60
N GLY A 69 -12.31 5.33 16.57
CA GLY A 69 -12.29 6.34 17.65
C GLY A 69 -12.46 7.78 17.16
N GLY A 70 -13.39 8.03 16.21
CA GLY A 70 -13.70 9.37 15.69
C GLY A 70 -12.69 9.96 14.69
N ARG A 71 -11.52 9.32 14.52
CA ARG A 71 -10.42 9.81 13.69
C ARG A 71 -10.65 9.52 12.21
N ARG A 72 -10.23 10.46 11.36
CA ARG A 72 -10.28 10.33 9.90
C ARG A 72 -8.88 10.05 9.37
N GLU A 73 -8.78 9.17 8.39
CA GLU A 73 -7.51 8.81 7.78
C GLU A 73 -7.59 8.89 6.25
N TRP A 74 -6.47 9.27 5.66
CA TRP A 74 -6.28 9.41 4.23
C TRP A 74 -5.00 8.72 3.79
N TYR A 75 -5.06 8.00 2.68
CA TYR A 75 -3.93 7.36 2.01
C TYR A 75 -3.63 8.08 0.69
N GLY A 76 -2.60 8.91 0.69
CA GLY A 76 -2.06 9.53 -0.52
C GLY A 76 -1.07 8.61 -1.24
N ALA A 77 -1.58 7.78 -2.15
CA ALA A 77 -0.73 6.97 -3.02
C ALA A 77 0.05 7.87 -4.01
N HIS A 78 1.34 7.59 -4.18
CA HIS A 78 2.22 8.38 -5.06
C HIS A 78 3.31 7.55 -5.76
N ASP A 79 3.29 6.22 -5.62
CA ASP A 79 4.01 5.30 -6.51
C ASP A 79 3.33 3.94 -6.47
N LEU A 80 3.42 3.20 -7.58
CA LEU A 80 2.94 1.82 -7.67
C LEU A 80 3.85 1.02 -8.59
N ARG A 81 4.36 -0.11 -8.09
CA ARG A 81 5.12 -1.09 -8.88
C ARG A 81 4.51 -2.48 -8.71
N ARG A 82 4.50 -3.28 -9.77
CA ARG A 82 4.04 -4.68 -9.67
C ARG A 82 5.06 -5.51 -8.91
N ILE A 83 4.60 -6.40 -8.05
CA ILE A 83 5.45 -7.44 -7.50
C ILE A 83 5.51 -8.56 -8.54
N THR A 84 6.71 -8.98 -8.91
CA THR A 84 6.94 -9.98 -9.98
C THR A 84 7.30 -11.35 -9.43
N SER A 85 7.87 -11.39 -8.23
CA SER A 85 8.15 -12.62 -7.48
C SER A 85 8.06 -12.32 -5.99
N ALA A 86 7.69 -13.33 -5.21
CA ALA A 86 7.77 -13.27 -3.75
C ALA A 86 8.02 -14.67 -3.19
N ARG A 87 8.78 -14.72 -2.09
CA ARG A 87 8.92 -15.86 -1.18
C ARG A 87 8.64 -15.34 0.22
N ALA A 88 7.84 -16.06 0.98
CA ALA A 88 7.54 -15.68 2.34
C ALA A 88 7.48 -16.90 3.25
N THR A 89 8.00 -16.75 4.47
CA THR A 89 7.88 -17.71 5.55
C THR A 89 7.22 -17.04 6.76
N TRP A 90 6.38 -17.79 7.46
CA TRP A 90 5.79 -17.41 8.74
C TRP A 90 5.99 -18.54 9.72
N GLN A 91 6.65 -18.25 10.85
CA GLN A 91 7.00 -19.28 11.85
C GLN A 91 7.68 -20.48 11.18
N ASP A 92 8.69 -20.18 10.36
CA ASP A 92 9.50 -21.14 9.60
C ASP A 92 8.73 -21.99 8.57
N ARG A 93 7.46 -21.67 8.29
CA ARG A 93 6.64 -22.33 7.28
C ARG A 93 6.50 -21.48 6.02
N GLU A 94 6.78 -22.06 4.85
CA GLU A 94 6.55 -21.39 3.57
C GLU A 94 5.06 -21.07 3.35
N LEU A 95 4.78 -19.83 2.91
CA LEU A 95 3.43 -19.33 2.63
C LEU A 95 2.96 -19.60 1.19
N GLY A 96 3.76 -20.32 0.40
CA GLY A 96 3.43 -20.71 -0.97
C GLY A 96 3.89 -19.71 -2.03
N ARG A 97 3.34 -19.87 -3.24
CA ARG A 97 3.71 -19.09 -4.43
C ARG A 97 2.97 -17.75 -4.47
N LEU A 98 3.56 -16.77 -5.15
CA LEU A 98 2.89 -15.50 -5.44
C LEU A 98 1.61 -15.75 -6.27
N THR A 99 0.46 -15.41 -5.70
CA THR A 99 -0.86 -15.54 -6.34
C THR A 99 -1.60 -14.20 -6.34
N PRO A 100 -2.65 -14.06 -7.17
CA PRO A 100 -3.58 -12.94 -7.02
C PRO A 100 -4.15 -12.87 -5.60
N VAL A 101 -4.34 -11.66 -5.09
CA VAL A 101 -5.02 -11.42 -3.81
C VAL A 101 -6.51 -11.65 -3.99
N GLU A 102 -7.00 -12.79 -3.50
CA GLU A 102 -8.40 -13.20 -3.55
C GLU A 102 -8.71 -14.08 -2.31
N PRO A 103 -9.76 -13.78 -1.53
CA PRO A 103 -10.61 -12.59 -1.63
C PRO A 103 -9.83 -11.31 -1.32
N PRO A 104 -10.33 -10.13 -1.74
CA PRO A 104 -9.73 -8.85 -1.38
C PRO A 104 -9.56 -8.75 0.14
N VAL A 105 -8.33 -8.47 0.60
CA VAL A 105 -8.05 -8.30 2.03
C VAL A 105 -8.53 -6.93 2.50
N SER A 106 -9.18 -6.86 3.65
CA SER A 106 -9.56 -5.61 4.29
C SER A 106 -8.52 -5.24 5.36
N PHE A 107 -7.74 -4.19 5.10
CA PHE A 107 -6.91 -3.56 6.12
C PHE A 107 -7.33 -2.10 6.25
N GLY A 108 -7.84 -1.74 7.43
CA GLY A 108 -8.47 -0.44 7.64
C GLY A 108 -9.72 -0.29 6.77
N PHE A 109 -9.78 0.77 5.98
CA PHE A 109 -10.92 1.10 5.11
C PHE A 109 -10.70 0.77 3.62
N GLY A 110 -9.53 0.21 3.25
CA GLY A 110 -9.18 -0.09 1.87
C GLY A 110 -8.68 -1.52 1.69
N SER A 111 -8.63 -1.93 0.44
CA SER A 111 -8.07 -3.20 -0.02
C SER A 111 -6.93 -2.97 -1.00
N THR A 112 -6.18 -4.02 -1.27
CA THR A 112 -5.09 -4.02 -2.24
C THR A 112 -5.60 -4.43 -3.63
N PRO A 113 -4.92 -4.03 -4.71
CA PRO A 113 -5.24 -4.55 -6.04
C PRO A 113 -5.10 -6.07 -6.09
N ARG A 114 -5.97 -6.74 -6.84
CA ARG A 114 -5.94 -8.20 -7.06
C ARG A 114 -4.57 -8.70 -7.52
N ARG A 115 -3.83 -7.92 -8.32
CA ARG A 115 -2.45 -8.25 -8.68
C ARG A 115 -1.50 -7.65 -7.62
N PRO A 116 -0.66 -8.47 -6.97
CA PRO A 116 0.28 -7.99 -5.96
C PRO A 116 1.13 -6.82 -6.44
N ALA A 117 1.20 -5.77 -5.62
CA ALA A 117 1.89 -4.54 -5.96
C ALA A 117 2.51 -3.89 -4.70
N LEU A 118 3.66 -3.26 -4.89
CA LEU A 118 4.25 -2.33 -3.94
C LEU A 118 3.66 -0.95 -4.20
N VAL A 119 2.94 -0.41 -3.22
CA VAL A 119 2.38 0.96 -3.28
C VAL A 119 3.11 1.83 -2.26
N ARG A 120 3.57 2.99 -2.70
CA ARG A 120 4.10 4.01 -1.79
C ARG A 120 2.97 4.95 -1.43
N VAL A 121 2.65 5.02 -0.14
CA VAL A 121 1.57 5.85 0.40
C VAL A 121 2.11 6.83 1.43
N THR A 122 1.50 8.00 1.51
CA THR A 122 1.56 8.83 2.70
C THR A 122 0.24 8.70 3.42
N THR A 123 0.30 8.30 4.68
CA THR A 123 -0.86 8.26 5.56
C THR A 123 -0.97 9.58 6.32
N THR A 124 -2.14 10.21 6.27
CA THR A 124 -2.48 11.34 7.13
C THR A 124 -3.61 10.92 8.04
N VAL A 125 -3.41 11.05 9.35
CA VAL A 125 -4.44 10.79 10.36
C VAL A 125 -4.81 12.12 11.00
N GLU A 126 -6.07 12.50 10.89
CA GLU A 126 -6.64 13.60 11.65
C GLU A 126 -7.03 13.06 13.03
N THR A 127 -6.25 13.47 14.02
CA THR A 127 -6.59 13.31 15.43
C THR A 127 -7.53 14.44 15.84
N GLU A 128 -8.52 14.17 16.69
CA GLU A 128 -9.33 15.24 17.26
C GLU A 128 -8.43 16.36 17.80
N ARG A 129 -8.76 17.63 17.47
CA ARG A 129 -8.15 18.75 18.18
C ARG A 129 -8.55 18.60 19.63
N ARG A 130 -7.57 18.41 20.53
CA ARG A 130 -7.81 18.69 21.95
C ARG A 130 -8.33 20.13 22.04
N LYS A 131 -9.56 20.29 22.52
CA LYS A 131 -10.09 21.57 22.98
C LYS A 131 -9.34 22.01 24.22
#